data_AF-H2Y629-F1
#
_entry.id   AF-H2Y629-F1
#
_cell.length_a   1.000
_cell.length_b   1.000
_cell.length_c   1.000
_cell.angle_alpha   90.00
_cell.angle_beta   90.00
_cell.angle_gamma   90.00
#
_symmetry.space_group_name_H-M   'P 1'
#
loop_
_entity.id
_entity.type
_entity.pdbx_description
1 polymer ?
#
loop_
_entity_poly.entity_id
_entity_poly.type
_entity_poly.pdbx_seq_one_letter_code
_entity_poly.pdbx_strand_id
1 'polypeptide(L)'
;MPDGTYAPRQCNGFTQVCWCVDTDSGAAIEGTETQPDQGYLLDCTATEVHQPELPPDDLTLCQTDRWEAERANTRGAEEVFSPLCTAAGAYEPLQYHIEGYFTCVDFNGVEVSRHDSQVDCLTPCRRQAYYAETDNLFSGTSTFVPQCDENGAFSSVQCDAASRTCHCVGDNGEEIPNTKITTNNPELVTSTQLECDRYNPSVVRPNTAARLIFAQGMGVNSVLLPVASDSASTRLYSRTGRTAIGV
;
A
#
# COMPACT_ATOMS: atom_id res chain seq x y z
N MET A 1 -55.19 12.95 -19.64
CA MET A 1 -55.81 11.72 -20.16
C MET A 1 -57.34 11.89 -20.11
N PRO A 2 -58.14 11.08 -20.83
CA PRO A 2 -59.60 11.26 -20.90
C PRO A 2 -60.35 11.18 -19.55
N ASP A 3 -59.69 10.64 -18.54
CA ASP A 3 -60.07 10.53 -17.12
C ASP A 3 -59.68 11.75 -16.27
N GLY A 4 -58.96 12.73 -16.83
CA GLY A 4 -58.51 13.95 -16.14
C GLY A 4 -57.11 13.85 -15.51
N THR A 5 -56.41 12.72 -15.62
CA THR A 5 -55.03 12.57 -15.09
C THR A 5 -53.99 13.19 -16.02
N TYR A 6 -52.79 13.45 -15.51
CA TYR A 6 -51.65 13.92 -16.30
C TYR A 6 -50.95 12.76 -17.00
N ALA A 7 -50.43 13.00 -18.21
CA ALA A 7 -49.54 12.02 -18.83
C ALA A 7 -48.24 11.95 -18.02
N PRO A 8 -47.68 10.78 -17.73
CA PRO A 8 -46.55 10.64 -16.83
C PRO A 8 -45.28 11.33 -17.35
N ARG A 9 -45.14 11.47 -18.68
CA ARG A 9 -44.05 12.21 -19.33
C ARG A 9 -44.56 13.52 -19.93
N GLN A 10 -43.92 14.62 -19.58
CA GLN A 10 -44.17 15.96 -20.12
C GLN A 10 -42.95 16.40 -20.92
N CYS A 11 -43.16 17.11 -22.03
CA CYS A 11 -42.07 17.60 -22.88
C CYS A 11 -42.33 19.04 -23.30
N ASN A 12 -41.29 19.86 -23.24
CA ASN A 12 -41.31 21.21 -23.77
C ASN A 12 -40.91 21.19 -25.25
N GLY A 13 -41.83 21.58 -26.13
CA GLY A 13 -41.61 21.59 -27.57
C GLY A 13 -40.59 22.62 -28.08
N PHE A 14 -40.16 23.58 -27.26
CA PHE A 14 -39.16 24.59 -27.63
C PHE A 14 -37.75 24.23 -27.16
N THR A 15 -37.60 23.75 -25.93
CA THR A 15 -36.30 23.38 -25.37
C THR A 15 -35.93 21.91 -25.62
N GLN A 16 -36.88 21.11 -26.10
CA GLN A 16 -36.74 19.66 -26.35
C GLN A 16 -36.35 18.85 -25.10
N VAL A 17 -36.55 19.43 -23.91
CA VAL A 17 -36.39 18.73 -22.63
C VAL A 17 -37.71 18.05 -22.26
N CYS A 18 -37.62 16.87 -21.68
CA CYS A 18 -38.74 16.14 -21.09
C CYS A 18 -38.47 15.84 -19.62
N TRP A 19 -39.54 15.74 -18.82
CA TRP A 19 -39.51 15.39 -17.40
C TRP A 19 -40.72 14.51 -17.04
N CYS A 20 -40.66 13.83 -15.89
CA CYS A 20 -41.78 13.07 -15.37
C CYS A 20 -42.64 13.93 -14.43
N VAL A 21 -43.93 13.63 -14.37
CA VAL A 21 -44.86 14.26 -13.43
C VAL A 21 -45.66 13.20 -12.69
N ASP A 22 -46.08 13.54 -11.48
CA ASP A 22 -47.09 12.78 -10.74
C ASP A 22 -48.42 12.81 -11.51
N THR A 23 -49.03 11.64 -11.77
CA THR A 23 -50.18 11.52 -12.67
C THR A 23 -51.47 12.12 -12.08
N ASP A 24 -51.54 12.25 -10.76
CA ASP A 24 -52.72 12.74 -10.04
C ASP A 24 -52.67 14.27 -9.84
N SER A 25 -51.51 14.80 -9.48
CA SER A 25 -51.30 16.23 -9.16
C SER A 25 -50.70 17.04 -10.31
N GLY A 26 -50.01 16.39 -11.24
CA GLY A 26 -49.26 17.05 -12.32
C GLY A 26 -47.96 17.72 -11.87
N ALA A 27 -47.54 17.50 -10.62
CA ALA A 27 -46.29 18.04 -10.10
C ALA A 27 -45.08 17.39 -10.77
N ALA A 28 -44.08 18.18 -11.14
CA ALA A 28 -42.83 17.66 -11.71
C ALA A 28 -42.04 16.89 -10.66
N ILE A 29 -41.52 15.73 -11.05
CA ILE A 29 -40.64 14.91 -10.21
C ILE A 29 -39.23 15.45 -10.38
N GLU A 30 -38.61 15.93 -9.30
CA GLU A 30 -37.25 16.48 -9.34
C GLU A 30 -36.23 15.43 -9.79
N GLY A 31 -35.24 15.86 -10.58
CA GLY A 31 -34.18 15.00 -11.12
C GLY A 31 -34.57 14.21 -12.38
N THR A 32 -35.77 14.41 -12.92
CA THR A 32 -36.23 13.72 -14.16
C THR A 32 -36.06 14.54 -15.44
N GLU A 33 -35.65 15.80 -15.32
CA GLU A 33 -35.45 16.65 -16.49
C GLU A 33 -34.25 16.16 -17.30
N THR A 34 -34.53 15.85 -18.56
CA THR A 34 -33.54 15.37 -19.53
C THR A 34 -32.79 16.52 -20.18
N GLN A 35 -31.59 16.25 -20.70
CA GLN A 35 -30.97 17.14 -21.67
C GLN A 35 -31.83 17.24 -22.95
N PRO A 36 -31.69 18.31 -23.76
CA PRO A 36 -32.38 18.42 -25.04
C PRO A 36 -32.18 17.16 -25.89
N ASP A 37 -33.25 16.70 -26.53
CA ASP A 37 -33.27 15.53 -27.43
C ASP A 37 -33.05 14.16 -26.76
N GLN A 38 -32.92 14.07 -25.44
CA GLN A 38 -32.83 12.80 -24.70
C GLN A 38 -34.17 12.31 -24.13
N GLY A 39 -35.26 13.06 -24.35
CA GLY A 39 -36.59 12.77 -23.81
C GLY A 39 -37.25 11.46 -24.26
N TYR A 40 -36.66 10.74 -25.22
CA TYR A 40 -37.07 9.40 -25.65
C TYR A 40 -36.53 8.27 -24.77
N LEU A 41 -35.45 8.53 -24.00
CA LEU A 41 -34.87 7.60 -23.03
C LEU A 41 -35.55 7.67 -21.65
N LEU A 42 -36.39 8.68 -21.43
CA LEU A 42 -37.07 8.92 -20.16
C LEU A 42 -38.29 8.00 -20.00
N ASP A 43 -38.14 6.97 -19.17
CA ASP A 43 -39.23 6.08 -18.76
C ASP A 43 -39.92 6.57 -17.47
N CYS A 44 -41.08 7.19 -17.63
CA CYS A 44 -41.91 7.67 -16.52
C CYS A 44 -42.94 6.63 -16.03
N THR A 45 -42.87 5.39 -16.51
CA THR A 45 -43.75 4.28 -16.10
C THR A 45 -43.06 3.26 -15.19
N ALA A 46 -41.74 3.35 -15.05
CA ALA A 46 -41.00 2.65 -14.03
C ALA A 46 -41.49 3.08 -12.64
N THR A 47 -41.86 2.11 -11.80
CA THR A 47 -42.43 2.30 -10.46
C THR A 47 -41.51 3.08 -9.52
N GLU A 48 -40.25 3.22 -9.90
CA GLU A 48 -39.28 4.10 -9.27
C GLU A 48 -38.60 4.86 -10.40
N VAL A 49 -38.95 6.14 -10.55
CA VAL A 49 -37.99 7.10 -11.08
C VAL A 49 -36.81 7.05 -10.11
N HIS A 50 -35.80 6.24 -10.40
CA HIS A 50 -34.57 6.27 -9.63
C HIS A 50 -33.99 7.67 -9.80
N GLN A 51 -34.19 8.52 -8.79
CA GLN A 51 -33.24 9.59 -8.54
C GLN A 51 -31.84 8.98 -8.67
N PRO A 52 -30.87 9.67 -9.29
CA PRO A 52 -29.50 9.18 -9.23
C PRO A 52 -29.19 9.02 -7.74
N GLU A 53 -29.18 7.79 -7.23
CA GLU A 53 -28.75 7.60 -5.85
C GLU A 53 -27.38 8.28 -5.81
N LEU A 54 -27.20 9.17 -4.86
CA LEU A 54 -25.92 9.83 -4.65
C LEU A 54 -24.99 8.85 -3.93
N PRO A 55 -23.68 8.92 -4.15
CA PRO A 55 -22.76 8.15 -3.33
C PRO A 55 -22.96 8.53 -1.86
N PRO A 56 -22.79 7.59 -0.92
CA PRO A 56 -22.75 7.91 0.50
C PRO A 56 -21.75 9.02 0.80
N ASP A 57 -22.12 9.95 1.69
CA ASP A 57 -21.33 11.16 2.00
C ASP A 57 -19.98 10.87 2.69
N ASP A 58 -19.77 9.64 3.17
CA ASP A 58 -18.60 9.21 3.93
C ASP A 58 -17.56 8.42 3.10
N LEU A 59 -17.74 8.38 1.78
CA LEU A 59 -16.79 7.70 0.89
C LEU A 59 -15.57 8.54 0.57
N THR A 60 -14.42 7.87 0.56
CA THR A 60 -13.18 8.38 -0.06
C THR A 60 -13.30 8.42 -1.58
N LEU A 61 -12.38 9.11 -2.25
CA LEU A 61 -12.38 9.22 -3.72
C LEU A 61 -12.43 7.84 -4.41
N CYS A 62 -11.52 6.92 -4.05
CA CYS A 62 -11.52 5.58 -4.65
C CYS A 62 -12.82 4.82 -4.40
N GLN A 63 -13.36 4.93 -3.17
CA GLN A 63 -14.60 4.24 -2.82
C GLN A 63 -15.80 4.79 -3.62
N THR A 64 -15.85 6.09 -3.84
CA THR A 64 -16.85 6.74 -4.70
C THR A 64 -16.71 6.25 -6.14
N ASP A 65 -15.50 6.30 -6.71
CA ASP A 65 -15.24 5.87 -8.08
C ASP A 65 -15.60 4.38 -8.30
N ARG A 66 -15.26 3.52 -7.33
CA ARG A 66 -15.68 2.11 -7.32
C ARG A 66 -17.19 1.95 -7.26
N TRP A 67 -17.86 2.69 -6.40
CA TRP A 67 -19.32 2.62 -6.24
C TRP A 67 -20.05 3.06 -7.52
N GLU A 68 -19.55 4.11 -8.19
CA GLU A 68 -20.09 4.56 -9.47
C GLU A 68 -19.90 3.51 -10.57
N ALA A 69 -18.69 2.93 -10.67
CA ALA A 69 -18.38 1.88 -11.64
C ALA A 69 -19.24 0.61 -11.43
N GLU A 70 -19.38 0.16 -10.19
CA GLU A 70 -20.21 -1.01 -9.85
C GLU A 70 -21.68 -0.80 -10.23
N ARG A 71 -22.22 0.40 -10.02
CA ARG A 71 -23.60 0.77 -10.42
C ARG A 71 -23.76 0.87 -11.93
N ALA A 72 -22.77 1.38 -12.64
CA ALA A 72 -22.78 1.40 -14.10
C ALA A 72 -22.78 -0.02 -14.69
N ASN A 73 -21.93 -0.90 -14.13
CA ASN A 73 -21.81 -2.30 -14.55
C ASN A 73 -23.09 -3.11 -14.29
N THR A 74 -23.82 -2.83 -13.20
CA THR A 74 -25.11 -3.50 -12.93
C THR A 74 -26.22 -3.10 -13.90
N ARG A 75 -26.14 -1.91 -14.51
CA ARG A 75 -27.12 -1.40 -15.47
C ARG A 75 -26.87 -1.86 -16.91
N GLY A 76 -25.87 -2.70 -17.14
CA GLY A 76 -25.53 -3.18 -18.49
C GLY A 76 -24.95 -2.09 -19.38
N ALA A 77 -24.40 -1.02 -18.80
CA ALA A 77 -23.51 -0.12 -19.52
C ALA A 77 -22.24 -0.89 -19.92
N GLU A 78 -21.52 -0.40 -20.95
CA GLU A 78 -20.19 -0.90 -21.31
C GLU A 78 -19.35 -1.13 -20.05
N GLU A 79 -18.57 -2.21 -20.00
CA GLU A 79 -17.79 -2.61 -18.83
C GLU A 79 -16.93 -1.44 -18.34
N VAL A 80 -17.39 -0.77 -17.28
CA VAL A 80 -16.75 0.40 -16.70
C VAL A 80 -15.65 -0.08 -15.77
N PHE A 81 -14.46 0.47 -15.95
CA PHE A 81 -13.31 0.21 -15.07
C PHE A 81 -13.67 0.47 -13.61
N SER A 82 -13.54 -0.57 -12.77
CA SER A 82 -13.75 -0.48 -11.33
C SER A 82 -12.39 -0.47 -10.63
N PRO A 83 -12.02 0.63 -9.96
CA PRO A 83 -10.71 0.73 -9.30
C PRO A 83 -10.61 -0.19 -8.08
N LEU A 84 -9.40 -0.67 -7.84
CA LEU A 84 -9.02 -1.35 -6.62
C LEU A 84 -8.74 -0.31 -5.53
N CYS A 85 -9.35 -0.48 -4.36
CA CYS A 85 -9.14 0.40 -3.21
C CYS A 85 -8.56 -0.38 -2.04
N THR A 86 -7.70 0.26 -1.27
CA THR A 86 -7.23 -0.24 0.02
C THR A 86 -8.38 -0.30 1.03
N ALA A 87 -8.16 -0.98 2.15
CA ALA A 87 -9.13 -1.03 3.25
C ALA A 87 -9.46 0.36 3.82
N ALA A 88 -8.50 1.29 3.81
CA ALA A 88 -8.67 2.66 4.24
C ALA A 88 -9.35 3.56 3.18
N GLY A 89 -9.51 3.09 1.94
CA GLY A 89 -10.17 3.85 0.87
C GLY A 89 -9.22 4.66 -0.04
N ALA A 90 -7.90 4.53 0.13
CA ALA A 90 -6.97 4.96 -0.89
C ALA A 90 -7.07 4.05 -2.13
N TYR A 91 -6.56 4.50 -3.27
CA TYR A 91 -6.34 3.61 -4.40
C TYR A 91 -5.31 2.52 -4.06
N GLU A 92 -5.46 1.30 -4.56
CA GLU A 92 -4.34 0.34 -4.53
C GLU A 92 -3.23 0.81 -5.48
N PRO A 93 -1.94 0.73 -5.09
CA PRO A 93 -0.84 1.23 -5.93
C PRO A 93 -0.78 0.58 -7.32
N LEU A 94 -1.22 -0.67 -7.45
CA LEU A 94 -1.32 -1.38 -8.71
C LEU A 94 -2.79 -1.54 -9.09
N GLN A 95 -3.17 -1.00 -10.24
CA GLN A 95 -4.49 -1.15 -10.83
C GLN A 95 -4.42 -2.08 -12.05
N TYR A 96 -5.45 -2.90 -12.25
CA TYR A 96 -5.59 -3.77 -13.42
C TYR A 96 -6.76 -3.29 -14.27
N HIS A 97 -6.47 -3.05 -15.55
CA HIS A 97 -7.46 -2.57 -16.51
C HIS A 97 -7.95 -3.74 -17.37
N ILE A 98 -9.23 -3.72 -17.74
CA ILE A 98 -9.89 -4.80 -18.49
C ILE A 98 -9.29 -5.03 -19.87
N GLU A 99 -8.65 -4.02 -20.43
CA GLU A 99 -7.90 -4.07 -21.70
C GLU A 99 -6.59 -4.86 -21.59
N GLY A 100 -6.25 -5.36 -20.39
CA GLY A 100 -5.13 -6.28 -20.16
C GLY A 100 -3.81 -5.61 -19.80
N TYR A 101 -3.84 -4.35 -19.37
CA TYR A 101 -2.66 -3.62 -18.90
C TYR A 101 -2.78 -3.26 -17.41
N PHE A 102 -1.65 -2.88 -16.83
CA PHE A 102 -1.52 -2.50 -15.43
C PHE A 102 -1.07 -1.06 -15.33
N THR A 103 -1.58 -0.31 -14.35
CA THR A 103 -1.07 1.03 -14.04
C THR A 103 -0.65 1.12 -12.59
N CYS A 104 0.51 1.70 -12.36
CA CYS A 104 0.87 2.17 -11.04
C CYS A 104 0.24 3.54 -10.83
N VAL A 105 -0.48 3.72 -9.73
CA VAL A 105 -1.16 4.96 -9.36
C VAL A 105 -0.70 5.45 -7.98
N ASP A 106 -0.89 6.74 -7.71
CA ASP A 106 -0.78 7.28 -6.36
C ASP A 106 -2.07 7.03 -5.54
N PHE A 107 -2.10 7.52 -4.30
CA PHE A 107 -3.25 7.32 -3.40
C PHE A 107 -4.55 8.00 -3.85
N ASN A 108 -4.47 8.93 -4.81
CA ASN A 108 -5.62 9.60 -5.42
C ASN A 108 -6.00 8.98 -6.78
N GLY A 109 -5.31 7.93 -7.24
CA GLY A 109 -5.59 7.27 -8.51
C GLY A 109 -4.91 7.92 -9.72
N VAL A 110 -3.97 8.85 -9.52
CA VAL A 110 -3.24 9.46 -10.65
C VAL A 110 -2.24 8.46 -11.22
N GLU A 111 -2.30 8.21 -12.53
CA GLU A 111 -1.38 7.30 -13.23
C GLU A 111 0.07 7.80 -13.17
N VAL A 112 0.94 7.00 -12.56
CA VAL A 112 2.39 7.22 -12.47
C VAL A 112 3.12 6.49 -13.60
N SER A 113 2.70 5.26 -13.91
CA SER A 113 3.27 4.47 -15.00
C SER A 113 2.32 3.37 -15.47
N ARG A 114 2.54 2.88 -16.70
CA ARG A 114 1.74 1.85 -17.36
C ARG A 114 2.63 0.69 -17.81
N HIS A 115 2.13 -0.53 -17.65
CA HIS A 115 2.86 -1.77 -17.90
C HIS A 115 1.97 -2.82 -18.56
N ASP A 116 2.53 -3.60 -19.50
CA ASP A 116 1.81 -4.69 -20.18
C ASP A 116 1.76 -5.99 -19.35
N SER A 117 2.46 -6.02 -18.23
CA SER A 117 2.53 -7.17 -17.32
C SER A 117 2.43 -6.71 -15.88
N GLN A 118 2.04 -7.62 -14.98
CA GLN A 118 1.99 -7.32 -13.55
C GLN A 118 3.37 -6.88 -13.05
N VAL A 119 3.42 -5.73 -12.39
CA VAL A 119 4.63 -5.16 -11.80
C VAL A 119 4.42 -4.85 -10.34
N ASP A 120 5.54 -4.69 -9.63
CA ASP A 120 5.52 -4.17 -8.27
C ASP A 120 5.73 -2.65 -8.29
N CYS A 121 4.68 -1.90 -7.99
CA CYS A 121 4.71 -0.44 -8.08
C CYS A 121 5.58 0.21 -7.01
N LEU A 122 5.80 -0.48 -5.88
CA LEU A 122 6.50 0.05 -4.72
C LEU A 122 7.50 -0.97 -4.18
N THR A 123 8.66 -0.48 -3.75
CA THR A 123 9.62 -1.29 -2.97
C THR A 123 9.00 -1.72 -1.63
N PRO A 124 9.54 -2.75 -0.96
CA PRO A 124 8.99 -3.23 0.30
C PRO A 124 8.77 -2.14 1.37
N CYS A 125 9.75 -1.25 1.57
CA CYS A 125 9.62 -0.15 2.52
C CYS A 125 8.55 0.85 2.08
N ARG A 126 8.59 1.30 0.81
CA ARG A 126 7.62 2.28 0.30
C ARG A 126 6.19 1.75 0.35
N ARG A 127 5.99 0.45 0.14
CA ARG A 127 4.68 -0.19 0.29
C ARG A 127 4.18 -0.13 1.73
N GLN A 128 5.04 -0.46 2.70
CA GLN A 128 4.65 -0.37 4.11
C GLN A 128 4.36 1.07 4.53
N ALA A 129 5.19 2.02 4.08
CA ALA A 129 4.95 3.45 4.30
C ALA A 129 3.61 3.90 3.70
N TYR A 130 3.34 3.53 2.45
CA TYR A 130 2.09 3.83 1.74
C TYR A 130 0.85 3.42 2.55
N TYR A 131 0.77 2.14 2.96
CA TYR A 131 -0.40 1.66 3.71
C TYR A 131 -0.51 2.33 5.09
N ALA A 132 0.61 2.50 5.81
CA ALA A 132 0.59 3.17 7.11
C ALA A 132 0.16 4.65 6.99
N GLU A 133 0.64 5.37 5.97
CA GLU A 133 0.25 6.75 5.69
C GLU A 133 -1.23 6.86 5.32
N THR A 134 -1.73 5.99 4.44
CA THR A 134 -3.13 6.01 4.01
C THR A 134 -4.07 5.63 5.16
N ASP A 135 -3.71 4.66 5.99
CA ASP A 135 -4.49 4.30 7.17
C ASP A 135 -4.56 5.49 8.15
N ASN A 136 -3.42 6.16 8.39
CA ASN A 136 -3.37 7.34 9.24
C ASN A 136 -4.21 8.50 8.68
N LEU A 137 -4.21 8.69 7.36
CA LEU A 137 -4.93 9.77 6.69
C LEU A 137 -6.45 9.52 6.67
N PHE A 138 -6.89 8.33 6.24
CA PHE A 138 -8.31 8.06 5.99
C PHE A 138 -9.01 7.36 7.15
N SER A 139 -8.30 6.56 7.95
CA SER A 139 -8.86 5.88 9.12
C SER A 139 -8.56 6.59 10.44
N GLY A 140 -7.77 7.67 10.41
CA GLY A 140 -7.41 8.43 11.61
C GLY A 140 -6.55 7.64 12.61
N THR A 141 -5.84 6.62 12.15
CA THR A 141 -4.93 5.83 12.98
C THR A 141 -3.63 6.60 13.29
N SER A 142 -2.83 6.06 14.20
CA SER A 142 -1.48 6.56 14.50
C SER A 142 -0.44 5.44 14.34
N THR A 143 -0.53 4.71 13.23
CA THR A 143 0.37 3.62 12.88
C THR A 143 1.74 4.18 12.53
N PHE A 144 2.80 3.50 12.97
CA PHE A 144 4.17 3.88 12.64
C PHE A 144 4.41 3.80 11.12
N VAL A 145 4.92 4.88 10.54
CA VAL A 145 5.30 4.96 9.12
C VAL A 145 6.81 4.70 9.02
N PRO A 146 7.26 3.61 8.37
CA PRO A 146 8.67 3.32 8.23
C PRO A 146 9.38 4.36 7.37
N GLN A 147 10.62 4.69 7.74
CA GLN A 147 11.52 5.53 6.96
C GLN A 147 12.22 4.73 5.87
N CYS A 148 12.11 5.20 4.63
CA CYS A 148 12.80 4.62 3.49
C CYS A 148 13.96 5.52 3.02
N ASP A 149 14.99 4.90 2.45
CA ASP A 149 16.07 5.63 1.78
C ASP A 149 15.67 6.09 0.36
N GLU A 150 16.59 6.77 -0.33
CA GLU A 150 16.37 7.30 -1.69
C GLU A 150 16.04 6.20 -2.71
N ASN A 151 16.54 4.99 -2.51
CA ASN A 151 16.27 3.82 -3.36
C ASN A 151 14.97 3.10 -2.97
N GLY A 152 14.34 3.50 -1.87
CA GLY A 152 13.15 2.86 -1.33
C GLY A 152 13.44 1.60 -0.51
N ALA A 153 14.70 1.34 -0.14
CA ALA A 153 15.02 0.34 0.87
C ALA A 153 14.70 0.90 2.27
N PHE A 154 14.65 0.03 3.28
CA PHE A 154 14.50 0.50 4.66
C PHE A 154 15.74 1.28 5.08
N SER A 155 15.53 2.45 5.66
CA SER A 155 16.60 3.13 6.39
C SER A 155 17.07 2.23 7.52
N SER A 156 18.39 2.01 7.63
CA SER A 156 18.98 1.16 8.67
C SER A 156 18.64 1.61 10.10
N VAL A 157 18.23 2.87 10.27
CA VAL A 157 17.62 3.39 11.50
C VAL A 157 16.17 3.75 11.22
N GLN A 158 15.28 3.25 12.07
CA GLN A 158 13.87 3.60 12.12
C GLN A 158 13.59 4.37 13.40
N CYS A 159 12.87 5.48 13.30
CA CYS A 159 12.59 6.37 14.42
C CYS A 159 11.12 6.74 14.48
N ASP A 160 10.42 6.31 15.52
CA ASP A 160 9.05 6.75 15.77
C ASP A 160 9.06 8.04 16.60
N ALA A 161 8.64 9.13 15.97
CA ALA A 161 8.55 10.44 16.62
C ALA A 161 7.49 10.47 17.73
N ALA A 162 6.41 9.69 17.61
CA ALA A 162 5.32 9.66 18.58
C ALA A 162 5.77 8.99 19.89
N SER A 163 6.39 7.81 19.79
CA SER A 163 6.96 7.12 20.96
C SER A 163 8.35 7.61 21.37
N ARG A 164 8.99 8.45 20.55
CA ARG A 164 10.38 8.93 20.72
C ARG A 164 11.40 7.80 20.79
N THR A 165 11.14 6.70 20.08
CA THR A 165 12.03 5.54 20.07
C THR A 165 12.67 5.35 18.70
N CYS A 166 13.95 4.97 18.71
CA CYS A 166 14.70 4.64 17.50
C CYS A 166 15.33 3.27 17.65
N HIS A 167 15.42 2.52 16.57
CA HIS A 167 16.03 1.18 16.54
C HIS A 167 16.69 0.92 15.19
N CYS A 168 17.59 -0.07 15.13
CA CYS A 168 18.11 -0.55 13.87
C CYS A 168 17.15 -1.55 13.24
N VAL A 169 17.12 -1.60 11.91
CA VAL A 169 16.39 -2.63 11.15
C VAL A 169 17.28 -3.35 10.15
N GLY A 170 16.91 -4.58 9.82
CA GLY A 170 17.50 -5.33 8.70
C GLY A 170 16.99 -4.88 7.33
N ASP A 171 17.49 -5.53 6.27
CA ASP A 171 17.14 -5.20 4.88
C ASP A 171 15.64 -5.39 4.55
N ASN A 172 14.93 -6.19 5.35
CA ASN A 172 13.49 -6.43 5.26
C ASN A 172 12.65 -5.52 6.19
N GLY A 173 13.30 -4.61 6.94
CA GLY A 173 12.63 -3.71 7.87
C GLY A 173 12.35 -4.32 9.26
N GLU A 174 12.83 -5.53 9.55
CA GLU A 174 12.65 -6.15 10.87
C GLU A 174 13.55 -5.48 11.91
N GLU A 175 12.98 -5.16 13.08
CA GLU A 175 13.72 -4.61 14.22
C GLU A 175 14.83 -5.57 14.65
N ILE A 176 16.06 -5.04 14.73
CA ILE A 176 17.20 -5.76 15.27
C ILE A 176 17.11 -5.72 16.81
N PRO A 177 17.04 -6.88 17.48
CA PRO A 177 16.88 -6.92 18.93
C PRO A 177 17.97 -6.16 19.69
N ASN A 178 17.59 -5.53 20.81
CA ASN A 178 18.48 -4.77 21.69
C ASN A 178 19.14 -3.53 21.06
N THR A 179 18.60 -3.01 19.95
CA THR A 179 19.06 -1.75 19.35
C THR A 179 18.16 -0.55 19.68
N LYS A 180 16.99 -0.81 20.28
CA LYS A 180 16.01 0.23 20.62
C LYS A 180 16.50 1.18 21.70
N ILE A 181 16.47 2.47 21.40
CA ILE A 181 16.78 3.58 22.30
C ILE A 181 15.62 4.56 22.38
N THR A 182 15.54 5.32 23.47
CA THR A 182 14.63 6.48 23.60
C THR A 182 15.45 7.76 23.50
N THR A 183 15.00 8.72 22.71
CA THR A 183 15.72 9.99 22.48
C THR A 183 14.77 11.18 22.44
N ASN A 184 15.22 12.34 22.90
CA ASN A 184 14.45 13.58 22.76
C ASN A 184 14.55 14.19 21.35
N ASN A 185 15.47 13.71 20.53
CA ASN A 185 15.64 14.17 19.16
C ASN A 185 15.79 12.97 18.20
N PRO A 186 14.67 12.33 17.82
CA PRO A 186 14.67 11.17 16.91
C PRO A 186 15.27 11.48 15.53
N GLU A 187 15.06 12.69 15.02
CA GLU A 187 15.51 13.09 13.68
C GLU A 187 17.03 13.19 13.52
N LEU A 188 17.77 13.35 14.62
CA LEU A 188 19.24 13.40 14.61
C LEU A 188 19.91 12.04 14.81
N VAL A 189 19.13 10.98 15.02
CA VAL A 189 19.68 9.65 15.27
C VAL A 189 20.20 9.06 13.97
N THR A 190 21.45 8.62 13.98
CA THR A 190 22.14 8.08 12.80
C THR A 190 22.53 6.62 12.99
N SER A 191 22.76 5.91 11.87
CA SER A 191 23.22 4.52 11.88
C SER A 191 24.56 4.35 12.61
N THR A 192 25.45 5.36 12.53
CA THR A 192 26.72 5.39 13.25
C THR A 192 26.52 5.46 14.76
N GLN A 193 25.53 6.21 15.23
CA GLN A 193 25.25 6.34 16.66
C GLN A 193 24.71 5.04 17.28
N LEU A 194 23.86 4.30 16.55
CA LEU A 194 23.37 2.97 16.97
C LEU A 194 24.28 1.82 16.52
N GLU A 195 25.30 2.11 15.73
CA GLU A 195 26.22 1.15 15.14
C GLU A 195 25.51 0.06 14.32
N CYS A 196 24.46 0.44 13.57
CA CYS A 196 23.61 -0.49 12.82
C CYS A 196 24.40 -1.32 11.79
N ASP A 197 25.51 -0.82 11.26
CA ASP A 197 26.40 -1.54 10.34
C ASP A 197 27.04 -2.78 10.97
N ARG A 198 27.11 -2.88 12.30
CA ARG A 198 27.56 -4.11 12.98
C ARG A 198 26.55 -5.25 12.85
N TYR A 199 25.29 -4.91 12.66
CA TYR A 199 24.17 -5.83 12.70
C TYR A 199 23.56 -6.10 11.32
N ASN A 200 24.01 -5.40 10.28
CA ASN A 200 23.60 -5.68 8.90
C ASN A 200 24.35 -6.93 8.37
N PRO A 201 23.65 -8.06 8.11
CA PRO A 201 24.27 -9.27 7.57
C PRO A 201 24.76 -9.12 6.12
N SER A 202 24.30 -8.09 5.39
CA SER A 202 24.68 -7.82 4.00
C SER A 202 26.00 -7.08 3.85
N VAL A 203 26.53 -6.49 4.94
CA VAL A 203 27.93 -6.05 4.98
C VAL A 203 28.79 -7.29 5.24
N VAL A 204 29.09 -8.03 4.18
CA VAL A 204 30.24 -8.93 4.16
C VAL A 204 31.46 -8.04 4.43
N ARG A 205 31.85 -7.93 5.70
CA ARG A 205 33.19 -7.44 6.04
C ARG A 205 34.13 -8.32 5.22
N PRO A 206 35.01 -7.77 4.36
CA PRO A 206 36.01 -8.59 3.72
C PRO A 206 36.75 -9.29 4.85
N ASN A 207 36.55 -10.61 4.97
CA ASN A 207 37.08 -11.40 6.07
C ASN A 207 38.59 -11.14 6.09
N THR A 208 39.06 -10.43 7.12
CA THR A 208 40.49 -10.33 7.36
C THR A 208 40.96 -11.76 7.57
N ALA A 209 41.72 -12.30 6.61
CA ALA A 209 42.16 -13.69 6.60
C ALA A 209 42.64 -14.11 8.00
N ALA A 210 42.14 -15.25 8.49
CA ALA A 210 42.55 -15.76 9.79
C ALA A 210 44.03 -16.14 9.72
N ARG A 211 44.86 -15.52 10.57
CA ARG A 211 46.30 -15.73 10.56
C ARG A 211 46.67 -16.79 11.59
N LEU A 212 46.93 -18.01 11.13
CA LEU A 212 47.38 -19.12 11.97
C LEU A 212 48.88 -18.97 12.23
N ILE A 213 49.30 -18.80 13.48
CA ILE A 213 50.71 -18.79 13.88
C ILE A 213 51.05 -20.16 14.47
N PHE A 214 52.11 -20.79 13.98
CA PHE A 214 52.57 -22.09 14.48
C PHE A 214 54.09 -22.13 14.60
N ALA A 215 54.59 -22.83 15.61
CA ALA A 215 56.02 -23.05 15.81
C ALA A 215 56.38 -24.47 15.35
N GLN A 216 57.42 -24.56 14.53
CA GLN A 216 58.04 -25.83 14.14
C GLN A 216 59.55 -25.76 14.38
N GLY A 217 60.27 -26.87 14.24
CA GLY A 217 61.72 -26.95 14.56
C GLY A 217 62.61 -25.94 13.83
N MET A 218 62.10 -25.29 12.77
CA MET A 218 62.79 -24.22 12.02
C MET A 218 62.35 -22.79 12.40
N GLY A 219 61.51 -22.61 13.41
CA GLY A 219 61.05 -21.29 13.89
C GLY A 219 59.52 -21.11 13.87
N VAL A 220 59.09 -19.88 14.19
CA VAL A 220 57.68 -19.48 14.19
C VAL A 220 57.27 -19.04 12.79
N ASN A 221 56.24 -19.66 12.25
CA ASN A 221 55.70 -19.39 10.92
C ASN A 221 54.24 -18.96 11.03
N SER A 222 53.72 -18.28 10.00
CA SER A 222 52.30 -17.95 9.92
C SER A 222 51.74 -18.19 8.53
N VAL A 223 50.53 -18.74 8.48
CA VAL A 223 49.76 -18.93 7.24
C VAL A 223 48.48 -18.11 7.33
N LEU A 224 48.16 -17.39 6.24
CA LEU A 224 46.90 -16.70 6.07
C LEU A 224 45.88 -17.69 5.50
N LEU A 225 44.83 -17.97 6.27
CA LEU A 225 43.74 -18.85 5.86
C LEU A 225 42.58 -17.99 5.34
N PRO A 226 42.11 -18.22 4.10
CA PRO A 226 40.88 -17.60 3.63
C PRO A 226 39.71 -18.18 4.44
N VAL A 227 39.00 -17.32 5.18
CA VAL A 227 37.77 -17.73 5.86
C VAL A 227 36.66 -17.61 4.83
N ALA A 228 36.24 -18.73 4.26
CA ALA A 228 35.00 -18.80 3.51
C ALA A 228 33.81 -18.73 4.49
N SER A 229 32.73 -18.07 4.08
CA SER A 229 31.50 -17.83 4.85
C SER A 229 30.84 -19.09 5.44
N ASP A 230 31.22 -20.28 4.96
CA ASP A 230 30.63 -21.58 5.39
C ASP A 230 31.42 -22.28 6.51
N SER A 231 32.20 -21.55 7.30
CA SER A 231 32.99 -22.12 8.39
C SER A 231 32.12 -22.43 9.62
N ALA A 232 31.31 -23.50 9.56
CA ALA A 232 30.60 -24.02 10.73
C ALA A 232 31.60 -24.66 11.72
N SER A 233 31.71 -24.12 12.93
CA SER A 233 32.50 -24.76 13.99
C SER A 233 31.72 -25.96 14.56
N THR A 234 31.90 -27.15 14.00
CA THR A 234 31.37 -28.38 14.60
C THR A 234 32.32 -28.86 15.70
N ARG A 235 31.83 -28.84 16.95
CA ARG A 235 32.55 -29.37 18.12
C ARG A 235 32.61 -30.90 18.02
N LEU A 236 33.71 -31.45 17.50
CA LEU A 236 33.77 -32.87 17.13
C LEU A 236 33.94 -33.87 18.29
N TYR A 237 34.22 -33.48 19.53
CA TYR A 237 34.22 -34.42 20.66
C TYR A 237 33.94 -33.75 22.00
N SER A 238 32.91 -34.23 22.71
CA SER A 238 32.75 -34.05 24.16
C SER A 238 33.21 -35.32 24.85
N ARG A 239 34.36 -35.29 25.52
CA ARG A 239 34.80 -36.40 26.37
C ARG A 239 34.35 -36.11 27.80
N THR A 240 33.26 -36.74 28.21
CA THR A 240 32.78 -36.74 29.59
C THR A 240 33.71 -37.58 30.46
N GLY A 241 34.29 -36.95 31.49
CA GLY A 241 34.81 -37.60 32.70
C GLY A 241 36.18 -38.27 32.58
N ARG A 242 37.17 -37.71 33.28
CA ARG A 242 37.88 -38.40 34.37
C ARG A 242 38.85 -37.44 35.07
N THR A 243 38.68 -37.37 36.37
CA THR A 243 39.61 -36.85 37.37
C THR A 243 40.98 -37.51 37.20
N ALA A 244 42.05 -36.71 37.25
CA ALA A 244 43.40 -37.20 37.51
C ALA A 244 43.96 -36.47 38.73
N ILE A 245 44.22 -37.28 39.75
CA ILE A 245 44.90 -36.96 41.00
C ILE A 245 46.35 -36.59 40.66
N GLY A 246 46.79 -35.43 41.15
CA GLY A 246 48.21 -35.09 41.19
C GLY A 246 48.92 -35.93 42.25
N VAL A 247 50.04 -36.52 41.87
CA VAL A 247 51.10 -36.98 42.78
C VAL A 247 52.25 -36.00 42.66
#